data_AF-A0A2D9JAS7-F1
#
_entry.id   AF-A0A2D9JAS7-F1
#
_cell.length_a   1.000
_cell.length_b   1.000
_cell.length_c   1.000
_cell.angle_alpha   90.00
_cell.angle_beta   90.00
_cell.angle_gamma   90.00
#
_symmetry.space_group_name_H-M   'P 1'
#
loop_
_entity.id
_entity.type
_entity.pdbx_description
1 polymer ?
#
loop_
_entity_poly.entity_id
_entity_poly.type
_entity_poly.pdbx_seq_one_letter_code
_entity_poly.pdbx_strand_id
1 'polypeptide(L)'
;YRLPTEFEWEIAVRNSGDSFKDAFGSRWQWTASDYAPYPKYAAPEGAIGEYNGKFMCGQKVLRGSSVATPEGHARLTYRNFFPPSMRWQFCGIRLATDLD
;
A
#
# COMPACT_ATOMS: atom_id res chain seq x y z
N TYR A 1 16.46 -9.86 5.75
CA TYR A 1 15.47 -8.81 5.43
C TYR A 1 14.43 -9.35 4.46
N ARG A 2 13.23 -8.79 4.52
CA ARG A 2 12.08 -9.07 3.65
C ARG A 2 11.33 -7.77 3.36
N LEU A 3 10.29 -7.83 2.54
CA LEU A 3 9.31 -6.73 2.48
C LEU A 3 8.39 -6.78 3.71
N PRO A 4 7.93 -5.63 4.24
CA PRO A 4 6.87 -5.61 5.23
C PRO A 4 5.56 -6.08 4.58
N THR A 5 4.68 -6.69 5.37
CA THR A 5 3.26 -6.78 5.00
C THR A 5 2.63 -5.38 5.03
N GLU A 6 1.48 -5.20 4.37
CA GLU A 6 0.76 -3.92 4.43
C GLU A 6 0.32 -3.55 5.86
N PHE A 7 0.09 -4.57 6.70
CA PHE A 7 -0.31 -4.40 8.10
C PHE A 7 0.85 -3.94 8.98
N GLU A 8 2.02 -4.57 8.83
CA GLU A 8 3.25 -4.15 9.52
C GLU A 8 3.61 -2.71 9.14
N TRP A 9 3.51 -2.37 7.86
CA TRP A 9 3.75 -1.00 7.39
C TRP A 9 2.78 0.00 8.04
N GLU A 10 1.48 -0.30 8.05
CA GLU A 10 0.46 0.60 8.62
C GLU A 10 0.67 0.83 10.12
N ILE A 11 0.94 -0.24 10.87
CA ILE A 11 1.20 -0.16 12.31
C ILE A 11 2.51 0.56 12.59
N ALA A 12 3.58 0.27 11.85
CA ALA A 12 4.87 0.93 12.01
C ALA A 12 4.75 2.45 11.83
N VAL A 13 4.06 2.91 10.78
CA VAL A 13 3.82 4.33 10.54
C VAL A 13 2.93 4.95 11.62
N ARG A 14 1.84 4.27 12.00
CA ARG A 14 0.95 4.74 13.08
C ARG A 14 1.69 4.94 14.40
N ASN A 15 2.54 3.99 14.79
CA ASN A 15 3.18 3.99 16.11
C ASN A 15 4.45 4.84 16.16
N SER A 16 5.12 5.02 15.03
CA SER A 16 6.39 5.75 14.96
C SER A 16 6.20 7.25 14.67
N GLY A 17 5.05 7.67 14.13
CA GLY A 17 4.79 9.06 13.74
C GLY A 17 5.91 9.63 12.87
N ASP A 18 6.38 10.84 13.19
CA ASP A 18 7.41 11.56 12.43
C ASP A 18 8.81 10.94 12.49
N SER A 19 9.03 9.95 13.35
CA SER A 19 10.30 9.20 13.37
C SER A 19 10.41 8.23 12.20
N PHE A 20 9.29 7.83 11.59
CA PHE A 20 9.25 6.97 10.40
C PHE A 20 9.43 7.80 9.13
N LYS A 21 10.69 8.17 8.86
CA LYS A 21 11.04 9.01 7.72
C LYS A 21 10.60 8.41 6.39
N ASP A 22 10.17 9.28 5.49
CA ASP A 22 9.76 8.97 4.12
C ASP A 22 8.62 7.94 4.02
N ALA A 23 7.71 7.89 5.00
CA ALA A 23 6.48 7.12 4.90
C ALA A 23 5.62 7.57 3.70
N PHE A 24 5.55 8.89 3.48
CA PHE A 24 4.73 9.54 2.46
C PHE A 24 5.57 10.53 1.63
N GLY A 25 5.09 10.86 0.44
CA GLY A 25 5.64 11.91 -0.43
C GLY A 25 6.93 11.54 -1.18
N SER A 26 7.51 10.36 -0.92
CA SER A 26 8.77 9.93 -1.53
C SER A 26 8.55 8.88 -2.62
N ARG A 27 8.15 7.67 -2.24
CA ARG A 27 7.85 6.56 -3.15
C ARG A 27 6.69 5.74 -2.61
N TRP A 28 5.88 5.19 -3.51
CA TRP A 28 5.01 4.08 -3.15
C TRP A 28 5.87 2.87 -2.74
N GLN A 29 5.65 2.33 -1.56
CA GLN A 29 6.51 1.27 -1.02
C GLN A 29 5.85 -0.09 -1.22
N TRP A 30 6.52 -0.97 -1.97
CA TRP A 30 6.06 -2.35 -2.16
C TRP A 30 5.97 -3.08 -0.82
N THR A 31 4.89 -3.84 -0.66
CA THR A 31 4.68 -4.75 0.47
C THR A 31 4.66 -6.19 0.00
N ALA A 32 4.80 -7.15 0.94
CA ALA A 32 4.64 -8.57 0.65
C ALA A 32 3.16 -8.96 0.39
N SER A 33 2.21 -8.10 0.77
CA SER A 33 0.78 -8.38 0.75
C SER A 33 0.19 -8.35 -0.67
N ASP A 34 -0.63 -9.36 -0.97
CA ASP A 34 -1.53 -9.33 -2.13
C ASP A 34 -2.64 -8.30 -1.92
N TYR A 35 -3.08 -7.67 -3.01
CA TYR A 35 -4.27 -6.83 -2.97
C TYR A 35 -5.52 -7.71 -2.94
N ALA A 36 -5.82 -8.21 -1.75
CA ALA A 36 -7.00 -9.00 -1.44
C ALA A 36 -8.06 -8.15 -0.70
N PRO A 37 -9.35 -8.55 -0.72
CA PRO A 37 -10.35 -7.93 0.13
C PRO A 37 -9.99 -8.10 1.60
N TYR A 38 -10.16 -7.03 2.38
CA TYR A 38 -10.20 -7.18 3.83
C TYR A 38 -11.43 -7.98 4.25
N PRO A 39 -11.41 -8.66 5.42
CA PRO A 39 -12.58 -9.37 5.92
C PRO A 39 -13.81 -8.47 5.93
N LYS A 40 -14.94 -9.01 5.44
CA LYS A 40 -16.24 -8.30 5.32
C LYS A 40 -16.29 -7.18 4.26
N TYR A 41 -15.27 -7.02 3.41
CA TYR A 41 -15.42 -6.19 2.22
C TYR A 41 -16.55 -6.73 1.34
N ALA A 42 -17.49 -5.85 0.99
CA ALA A 42 -18.53 -6.09 0.02
C ALA A 42 -18.56 -4.90 -0.95
N ALA A 43 -18.51 -5.17 -2.25
CA ALA A 43 -18.62 -4.11 -3.25
C ALA A 43 -20.07 -3.58 -3.26
N PRO A 44 -20.27 -2.25 -3.31
CA PRO A 44 -21.61 -1.69 -3.50
C PRO A 44 -22.17 -2.09 -4.88
N GLU A 45 -23.49 -2.08 -5.02
CA GLU A 45 -24.14 -2.38 -6.30
C GLU A 45 -23.84 -1.32 -7.38
N GLY A 46 -23.89 -1.75 -8.64
CA GLY A 46 -23.70 -0.88 -9.81
C GLY A 46 -22.24 -0.52 -10.12
N ALA A 47 -22.06 0.46 -11.01
CA ALA A 47 -20.75 0.81 -11.57
C ALA A 47 -19.71 1.24 -10.53
N ILE A 48 -20.13 1.80 -9.39
CA ILE A 48 -19.23 2.20 -8.30
C ILE A 48 -18.55 0.97 -7.66
N GLY A 49 -19.22 -0.18 -7.61
CA GLY A 49 -18.67 -1.43 -7.08
C GLY A 49 -17.46 -1.95 -7.84
N GLU A 50 -17.38 -1.62 -9.13
CA GLU A 50 -16.27 -2.03 -9.99
C GLU A 50 -14.97 -1.29 -9.74
N TYR A 51 -14.97 -0.23 -8.94
CA TYR A 51 -13.81 0.63 -8.78
C TYR A 51 -12.59 -0.14 -8.26
N ASN A 52 -12.78 -1.10 -7.35
CA ASN A 52 -11.71 -1.80 -6.64
C ASN A 52 -11.81 -3.33 -6.72
N GLY A 53 -12.98 -3.89 -6.38
CA GLY A 53 -13.12 -5.33 -6.12
C GLY A 53 -12.70 -6.23 -7.29
N LYS A 54 -12.98 -5.81 -8.53
CA LYS A 54 -12.62 -6.57 -9.74
C LYS A 54 -11.12 -6.71 -9.98
N PHE A 55 -10.29 -5.92 -9.30
CA PHE A 55 -8.83 -5.95 -9.40
C PHE A 55 -8.15 -6.70 -8.23
N MET A 56 -8.91 -7.28 -7.29
CA MET A 56 -8.37 -7.96 -6.11
C MET A 56 -7.78 -9.36 -6.38
N CYS A 57 -7.02 -9.50 -7.47
CA CYS A 57 -6.31 -10.72 -7.85
C CYS A 57 -5.11 -10.38 -8.76
N GLY A 58 -3.96 -11.01 -8.54
CA GLY A 58 -2.76 -10.83 -9.37
C GLY A 58 -2.02 -9.49 -9.16
N GLN A 59 -2.37 -8.74 -8.12
CA GLN A 59 -1.82 -7.43 -7.79
C GLN A 59 -1.16 -7.46 -6.40
N LYS A 60 -0.10 -6.68 -6.20
CA LYS A 60 0.54 -6.48 -4.89
C LYS A 60 0.25 -5.08 -4.36
N VAL A 61 0.16 -4.95 -3.05
CA VAL A 61 -0.14 -3.67 -2.39
C VAL A 61 1.12 -2.81 -2.27
N LEU A 62 0.95 -1.51 -2.52
CA LEU A 62 1.91 -0.47 -2.16
C LEU A 62 1.28 0.52 -1.17
N ARG A 63 2.08 1.02 -0.24
CA ARG A 63 1.66 1.95 0.81
C ARG A 63 2.44 3.25 0.76
N GLY A 64 2.00 4.24 1.55
CA GLY A 64 2.58 5.57 1.60
C GLY A 64 2.01 6.50 0.53
N SER A 65 2.90 7.23 -0.13
CA SER A 65 2.63 8.00 -1.34
C SER A 65 3.95 8.35 -2.02
N SER A 66 3.89 8.83 -3.26
CA SER A 66 5.07 9.19 -4.05
C SER A 66 5.20 10.69 -4.24
N VAL A 67 6.34 11.12 -4.80
CA VAL A 67 6.57 12.49 -5.26
C VAL A 67 5.51 13.01 -6.25
N ALA A 68 4.81 12.12 -6.95
CA ALA A 68 3.77 12.47 -7.91
C ALA A 68 2.35 12.36 -7.32
N THR A 69 2.20 12.01 -6.04
CA THR A 69 0.88 11.93 -5.41
C THR A 69 0.45 13.33 -4.96
N PRO A 70 -0.74 13.83 -5.37
CA PRO A 70 -1.21 15.15 -4.98
C PRO A 70 -1.31 15.33 -3.47
N GLU A 71 -1.12 16.57 -3.02
CA GLU A 71 -1.34 16.96 -1.63
C GLU A 71 -2.79 16.66 -1.21
N GLY A 72 -2.98 16.18 0.02
CA GLY A 72 -4.29 15.79 0.56
C GLY A 72 -4.83 14.42 0.10
N HIS A 73 -4.22 13.76 -0.89
CA HIS A 73 -4.69 12.43 -1.36
C HIS A 73 -4.21 11.27 -0.49
N ALA A 74 -3.01 11.41 0.07
CA ALA A 74 -2.38 10.37 0.88
C ALA A 74 -3.15 10.14 2.18
N ARG A 75 -3.35 8.87 2.55
CA ARG A 75 -3.94 8.47 3.83
C ARG A 75 -3.15 7.31 4.40
N LEU A 76 -3.09 7.23 5.73
CA LEU A 76 -2.49 6.09 6.41
C LEU A 76 -3.02 4.78 5.87
N THR A 77 -4.32 4.66 5.62
CA THR A 77 -5.00 3.43 5.15
C THR A 77 -5.07 3.29 3.62
N TYR A 78 -4.45 4.17 2.83
CA TYR A 78 -4.54 4.11 1.37
C TYR A 78 -3.78 2.91 0.79
N ARG A 79 -4.47 2.04 0.06
CA ARG A 79 -3.90 0.85 -0.59
C ARG A 79 -3.79 1.10 -2.09
N ASN A 80 -2.58 1.42 -2.57
CA ASN A 80 -2.30 1.40 -4.00
C ASN A 80 -2.00 -0.04 -4.42
N PHE A 81 -2.20 -0.40 -5.68
CA PHE A 81 -2.00 -1.77 -6.15
C PHE A 81 -1.56 -1.81 -7.61
N PHE A 82 -0.57 -2.66 -7.90
CA PHE A 82 -0.06 -2.89 -9.26
C PHE A 82 0.41 -4.33 -9.43
N PRO A 83 0.49 -4.85 -10.68
CA PRO A 83 1.10 -6.14 -10.94
C PRO A 83 2.57 -6.10 -10.48
N PRO A 84 3.14 -7.20 -9.94
CA PRO A 84 4.52 -7.21 -9.43
C PRO A 84 5.58 -6.80 -10.46
N SER A 85 5.31 -7.02 -11.75
CA SER A 85 6.21 -6.68 -12.85
C SER A 85 6.18 -5.19 -13.23
N MET A 86 5.28 -4.39 -12.64
CA MET A 86 5.09 -2.99 -13.01
C MET A 86 6.24 -2.11 -12.49
N ARG A 87 6.90 -1.38 -13.40
CA ARG A 87 8.10 -0.58 -13.07
C ARG A 87 8.06 0.89 -13.47
N TRP A 88 6.95 1.36 -14.03
CA TRP A 88 6.83 2.75 -14.52
C TRP A 88 6.32 3.74 -13.44
N GLN A 89 5.68 3.23 -12.39
CA GLN A 89 5.21 4.04 -11.27
C GLN A 89 6.38 4.47 -10.37
N PHE A 90 6.19 5.55 -9.60
CA PHE A 90 7.16 6.02 -8.61
C PHE A 90 7.19 5.12 -7.37
N CYS A 91 7.72 3.92 -7.55
CA CYS A 91 7.78 2.87 -6.54
C CYS A 91 9.18 2.73 -5.93
N GLY A 92 9.24 2.18 -4.73
CA GLY A 92 10.46 1.89 -3.99
C GLY A 92 10.26 0.72 -3.04
N ILE A 93 11.30 0.40 -2.28
CA ILE A 93 11.30 -0.69 -1.31
C ILE A 93 11.63 -0.10 0.06
N ARG A 94 10.93 -0.60 1.08
CA ARG A 94 11.33 -0.47 2.48
C ARG A 94 11.57 -1.86 3.05
N LEU A 95 12.67 -2.05 3.73
CA LEU A 95 13.03 -3.34 4.33
C LEU A 95 12.33 -3.53 5.67
N ALA A 96 11.94 -4.76 5.95
CA ALA A 96 11.53 -5.26 7.25
C ALA A 96 12.42 -6.44 7.65
N THR A 97 12.48 -6.70 8.95
CA THR A 97 13.14 -7.88 9.50
C THR A 97 12.31 -8.41 10.65
N ASP A 98 12.33 -9.73 10.83
CA ASP A 98 11.78 -10.35 12.02
C ASP A 98 12.68 -10.02 13.21
N LEU A 99 12.08 -9.92 14.40
CA LEU A 99 12.83 -9.81 15.65
C LEU A 99 13.15 -11.23 16.13
N ASP A 100 14.35 -11.41 16.66
CA ASP A 100 14.76 -12.68 17.29
C ASP A 100 14.01 -12.94 18.60
#